data_AF-A0A7S3SEU6-F1
#
_entry.id   AF-A0A7S3SEU6-F1
#
_cell.length_a   1.000
_cell.length_b   1.000
_cell.length_c   1.000
_cell.angle_alpha   90.00
_cell.angle_beta   90.00
_cell.angle_gamma   90.00
#
_symmetry.space_group_name_H-M   'P 1'
#
loop_
_entity.id
_entity.type
_entity.pdbx_description
1 polymer ?
#
loop_
_entity_poly.entity_id
_entity_poly.type
_entity_poly.pdbx_seq_one_letter_code
_entity_poly.pdbx_strand_id
1 'polypeptide(L)'
;RILPQLVDNGLPDGGEFLLADLSNDERTPAVIALLVWHGFLPMAGMGMLLPKIHKARCILAPGEIHVGRKVKRRAKGFHMSVDAAWSAVVQNIQKRTYTSSKGDCWLSDELARAYQAVSNVSSEW
;
A
#
# COMPACT_ATOMS: atom_id res chain seq x y z
N ARG A 1 1.26 -18.22 9.19
CA ARG A 1 2.53 -18.85 9.65
C ARG A 1 3.66 -18.01 9.02
N ILE A 2 4.53 -17.36 9.80
CA ILE A 2 5.61 -16.52 9.22
C ILE A 2 6.64 -17.47 8.59
N LEU A 3 6.74 -17.48 7.26
CA LEU A 3 7.73 -18.29 6.54
C LEU A 3 9.03 -17.47 6.39
N PRO A 4 10.21 -17.99 6.77
CA PRO A 4 11.46 -17.27 6.66
C PRO A 4 12.20 -17.69 5.39
N GLN A 5 11.73 -17.36 4.18
CA GLN A 5 12.52 -17.60 2.96
C GLN A 5 12.33 -16.52 1.90
N LEU A 6 12.82 -15.32 2.21
CA LEU A 6 13.26 -14.32 1.25
C LEU A 6 14.60 -13.70 1.71
N VAL A 7 15.36 -14.46 2.52
CA VAL A 7 16.50 -13.98 3.33
C VAL A 7 17.86 -14.45 2.78
N ASP A 8 17.90 -15.49 1.96
CA ASP A 8 19.17 -16.19 1.67
C ASP A 8 20.09 -15.46 0.68
N ASN A 9 19.55 -14.57 -0.17
CA ASN A 9 20.35 -13.80 -1.13
C ASN A 9 20.34 -12.28 -0.87
N GLY A 10 19.62 -11.83 0.17
CA GLY A 10 19.32 -10.41 0.37
C GLY A 10 18.49 -9.82 -0.78
N LEU A 11 17.84 -8.68 -0.51
CA LEU A 11 17.24 -7.89 -1.58
C LEU A 11 18.30 -6.99 -2.21
N PRO A 12 18.22 -6.69 -3.53
CA PRO A 12 18.89 -5.51 -4.04
C PRO A 12 18.47 -4.30 -3.19
N ASP A 13 19.46 -3.55 -2.71
CA ASP A 13 19.34 -2.41 -1.78
C ASP A 13 19.14 -2.73 -0.29
N GLY A 14 19.21 -4.00 0.12
CA GLY A 14 19.33 -4.38 1.53
C GLY A 14 18.13 -4.06 2.41
N GLY A 15 16.92 -4.17 1.88
CA GLY A 15 15.68 -4.14 2.65
C GLY A 15 15.37 -5.48 3.32
N GLU A 16 14.49 -5.45 4.33
CA GLU A 16 13.98 -6.65 5.01
C GLU A 16 12.50 -6.85 4.65
N PHE A 17 12.12 -8.10 4.41
CA PHE A 17 10.72 -8.52 4.27
C PHE A 17 10.34 -9.37 5.46
N LEU A 18 9.19 -9.04 6.04
CA LEU A 18 8.43 -10.02 6.81
C LEU A 18 7.52 -10.79 5.83
N LEU A 19 7.06 -11.97 6.24
CA LEU A 19 6.09 -12.74 5.46
C LEU A 19 4.94 -13.13 6.38
N ALA A 20 3.71 -12.83 5.98
CA ALA A 20 2.50 -13.29 6.65
C ALA A 20 1.50 -13.78 5.60
N ASP A 21 0.65 -14.74 5.95
CA ASP A 21 -0.41 -15.19 5.05
C ASP A 21 -1.41 -14.06 4.86
N LEU A 22 -1.79 -13.76 3.61
CA LEU A 22 -2.87 -12.83 3.33
C LEU A 22 -4.19 -13.62 3.32
N SER A 23 -4.70 -13.95 4.50
CA SER A 23 -6.04 -14.48 4.66
C SER A 23 -7.06 -13.34 4.68
N ASN A 24 -8.27 -13.57 4.15
CA ASN A 24 -9.42 -12.71 4.42
C ASN A 24 -10.00 -13.04 5.82
N ASP A 25 -9.15 -13.02 6.85
CA ASP A 25 -9.60 -13.16 8.24
C ASP A 25 -9.55 -11.82 8.98
N GLU A 26 -10.27 -11.74 10.10
CA GLU A 26 -10.44 -10.51 10.88
C GLU A 26 -9.12 -9.93 11.41
N ARG A 27 -8.04 -10.71 11.45
CA ARG A 27 -6.73 -10.25 11.95
C ARG A 27 -5.90 -9.59 10.87
N THR A 28 -6.13 -9.88 9.59
CA THR A 28 -5.34 -9.28 8.50
C THR A 28 -5.40 -7.76 8.48
N PRO A 29 -6.58 -7.10 8.58
CA PRO A 29 -6.65 -5.64 8.68
C PRO A 29 -5.89 -5.10 9.89
N ALA A 30 -5.94 -5.81 11.02
CA ALA A 30 -5.25 -5.41 12.23
C ALA A 30 -3.72 -5.51 12.08
N VAL A 31 -3.23 -6.58 11.46
CA VAL A 31 -1.80 -6.75 11.12
C VAL A 31 -1.35 -5.65 10.16
N ILE A 32 -2.14 -5.31 9.14
CA ILE A 32 -1.83 -4.19 8.22
C ILE A 32 -1.67 -2.88 9.00
N ALA A 33 -2.61 -2.56 9.91
CA ALA A 33 -2.53 -1.36 10.74
C ALA A 33 -1.25 -1.32 11.58
N LEU A 34 -0.91 -2.43 12.25
CA LEU A 34 0.31 -2.55 13.06
C LEU A 34 1.59 -2.40 12.21
N LEU A 35 1.62 -3.00 11.03
CA LEU A 35 2.75 -2.87 10.12
C LEU A 35 2.97 -1.41 9.72
N VAL A 36 1.90 -0.70 9.32
CA VAL A 36 1.97 0.73 8.99
C VAL A 36 2.43 1.55 10.20
N TRP A 37 1.90 1.27 11.39
CA TRP A 37 2.30 1.93 12.63
C TRP A 37 3.80 1.79 12.93
N HIS A 38 4.35 0.59 12.71
CA HIS A 38 5.79 0.32 12.85
C HIS A 38 6.63 0.75 11.64
N GLY A 39 6.01 1.38 10.64
CA GLY A 39 6.68 1.92 9.47
C GLY A 39 6.96 0.90 8.36
N PHE A 40 6.40 -0.29 8.39
CA PHE A 40 6.43 -1.18 7.24
C PHE A 40 5.47 -0.68 6.15
N LEU A 41 5.82 -0.92 4.89
CA LEU A 41 4.93 -0.82 3.74
C LEU A 41 4.31 -2.21 3.50
N PRO A 42 3.00 -2.41 3.77
CA PRO A 42 2.33 -3.67 3.46
C PRO A 42 2.13 -3.82 1.95
N MET A 43 2.87 -4.74 1.34
CA MET A 43 2.65 -5.18 -0.04
C MET A 43 2.05 -6.59 -0.04
N ALA A 44 1.63 -7.09 -1.19
CA ALA A 44 1.19 -8.48 -1.33
C ALA A 44 1.64 -9.08 -2.65
N GLY A 45 1.67 -10.41 -2.69
CA GLY A 45 1.95 -11.20 -3.87
C GLY A 45 1.77 -12.67 -3.56
N MET A 46 1.30 -13.45 -4.53
CA MET A 46 1.13 -14.91 -4.38
C MET A 46 0.30 -15.33 -3.14
N GLY A 47 -0.71 -14.54 -2.77
CA GLY A 47 -1.55 -14.81 -1.59
C GLY A 47 -0.87 -14.53 -0.24
N MET A 48 0.28 -13.85 -0.23
CA MET A 48 1.01 -13.49 0.98
C MET A 48 1.08 -11.98 1.15
N LEU A 49 1.08 -11.53 2.40
CA LEU A 49 1.47 -10.20 2.80
C LEU A 49 3.00 -10.14 2.89
N LEU A 50 3.58 -9.12 2.26
CA LEU A 50 5.01 -8.88 2.12
C LEU A 50 5.36 -7.50 2.72
N PRO A 51 5.40 -7.34 4.05
CA PRO A 51 5.70 -6.05 4.66
C PRO A 51 7.17 -5.71 4.43
N LYS A 52 7.40 -4.54 3.82
CA LYS A 52 8.73 -4.05 3.45
C LYS A 52 9.14 -2.89 4.34
N ILE A 53 10.36 -2.90 4.84
CA ILE A 53 10.97 -1.73 5.48
C ILE A 53 12.20 -1.27 4.69
N HIS A 54 12.26 0.04 4.42
CA HIS A 54 13.37 0.66 3.71
C HIS A 54 14.35 1.31 4.69
N LYS A 55 15.67 1.15 4.45
CA LYS A 55 16.73 1.84 5.21
C LYS A 55 16.71 3.36 5.01
N ALA A 56 16.36 3.80 3.81
CA ALA A 56 16.12 5.20 3.47
C ALA A 56 14.70 5.36 2.93
N ARG A 57 13.95 6.33 3.45
CA ARG A 57 12.54 6.53 3.09
C ARG A 57 12.39 7.73 2.18
N CYS A 58 11.54 7.57 1.16
CA CYS A 58 11.03 8.70 0.38
C CYS A 58 9.90 9.35 1.17
N ILE A 59 10.13 10.57 1.67
CA ILE A 59 9.15 11.35 2.43
C ILE A 59 8.84 12.61 1.63
N LEU A 60 7.56 12.97 1.58
CA LEU A 60 7.10 14.23 1.01
C LEU A 60 6.49 15.09 2.11
N ALA A 61 7.15 16.19 2.48
CA ALA A 61 6.60 17.15 3.43
C ALA A 61 5.50 17.98 2.73
N PRO A 62 4.23 17.92 3.17
CA PRO A 62 3.12 18.57 2.44
C PRO A 62 3.30 20.06 2.17
N GLY A 63 3.93 20.80 3.11
CA GLY A 63 4.21 22.23 2.96
C GLY A 63 5.33 22.57 1.99
N GLU A 64 6.17 21.59 1.62
CA GLU A 64 7.34 21.78 0.75
C GLU A 64 7.09 21.29 -0.68
N ILE A 65 5.88 20.81 -0.97
CA ILE A 65 5.53 20.31 -2.30
C ILE A 65 5.57 21.43 -3.33
N HIS A 66 6.44 21.30 -4.32
CA HIS A 66 6.43 22.17 -5.48
C HIS A 66 5.16 21.97 -6.32
N VAL A 67 4.29 22.98 -6.36
CA VAL A 67 3.12 22.99 -7.26
C VAL A 67 3.31 24.05 -8.35
N GLY A 68 3.57 23.58 -9.57
CA GLY A 68 3.80 24.45 -10.72
C GLY A 68 2.57 25.31 -11.10
N ARG A 69 2.81 26.52 -11.62
CA ARG A 69 1.75 27.50 -11.98
C ARG A 69 0.71 26.92 -12.96
N LYS A 70 1.13 26.11 -13.93
CA LYS A 70 0.24 25.45 -14.90
C LYS A 70 -0.71 24.45 -14.22
N VAL A 71 -0.22 23.72 -13.22
CA VAL A 71 -1.01 22.78 -12.42
C VAL A 71 -2.07 23.54 -11.63
N LYS A 72 -1.68 24.60 -10.90
CA LYS A 72 -2.62 25.45 -10.14
C LYS A 72 -3.76 26.00 -11.00
N ARG A 73 -3.45 26.40 -12.25
CA ARG A 73 -4.46 26.89 -13.19
C ARG A 73 -5.45 25.81 -13.62
N ARG A 74 -4.96 24.59 -13.92
CA ARG A 74 -5.80 23.46 -14.35
C ARG A 74 -6.64 22.88 -13.20
N ALA A 75 -6.11 22.90 -11.98
CA ALA A 75 -6.77 22.33 -10.80
C ALA A 75 -8.16 22.93 -10.52
N LYS A 76 -8.41 24.19 -10.91
CA LYS A 76 -9.71 24.87 -10.73
C LYS A 76 -10.89 24.17 -11.42
N GLY A 77 -10.63 23.33 -12.43
CA GLY A 77 -11.67 22.58 -13.14
C GLY A 77 -12.04 21.25 -12.48
N PHE A 78 -11.44 20.92 -11.33
CA PHE A 78 -11.64 19.65 -10.64
C PHE A 78 -12.25 19.85 -9.25
N HIS A 79 -13.00 18.85 -8.80
CA HIS A 79 -13.47 18.72 -7.43
C HIS A 79 -12.72 17.60 -6.73
N MET A 80 -12.45 17.76 -5.44
CA MET A 80 -11.80 16.75 -4.61
C MET A 80 -12.73 16.40 -3.45
N SER A 81 -12.96 15.10 -3.27
CA SER A 81 -13.63 14.52 -2.12
C SER A 81 -12.70 13.50 -1.47
N VAL A 82 -12.93 13.22 -0.19
CA VAL A 82 -12.20 12.22 0.59
C VAL A 82 -13.16 11.06 0.85
N ASP A 83 -12.68 9.83 0.71
CA ASP A 83 -13.40 8.59 1.01
C ASP A 83 -14.75 8.38 0.29
N ALA A 84 -14.98 9.08 -0.82
CA ALA A 84 -16.24 9.02 -1.55
C ALA A 84 -16.36 7.85 -2.54
N ALA A 85 -15.23 7.25 -2.98
CA ALA A 85 -15.22 6.34 -4.12
C ALA A 85 -14.08 5.32 -4.11
N TRP A 86 -13.86 4.62 -2.99
CA TRP A 86 -12.77 3.65 -2.81
C TRP A 86 -12.63 2.68 -4.00
N SER A 87 -13.70 1.97 -4.34
CA SER A 87 -13.69 0.95 -5.40
C SER A 87 -13.27 1.53 -6.77
N ALA A 88 -13.74 2.73 -7.11
CA ALA A 88 -13.39 3.37 -8.37
C ALA A 88 -11.92 3.82 -8.40
N VAL A 89 -11.37 4.30 -7.28
CA VAL A 89 -9.96 4.66 -7.14
C VAL A 89 -9.07 3.42 -7.30
N VAL A 90 -9.36 2.35 -6.55
CA VAL A 90 -8.62 1.08 -6.61
C VAL A 90 -8.63 0.49 -8.03
N GLN A 91 -9.81 0.42 -8.67
CA GLN A 91 -9.90 -0.10 -10.04
C GLN A 91 -9.05 0.71 -11.03
N ASN A 92 -8.95 2.03 -10.86
CA ASN A 92 -8.10 2.86 -11.72
C ASN A 92 -6.61 2.61 -11.45
N ILE A 93 -6.21 2.44 -10.19
CA ILE A 93 -4.83 2.07 -9.82
C ILE A 93 -4.48 0.74 -10.49
N GLN A 94 -5.30 -0.29 -10.33
CA GLN A 94 -5.07 -1.62 -10.88
C GLN A 94 -4.98 -1.64 -12.42
N LYS A 95 -5.79 -0.81 -13.10
CA LYS A 95 -5.79 -0.71 -14.57
C LYS A 95 -4.60 0.08 -15.13
N ARG A 96 -4.06 1.02 -14.36
CA ARG A 96 -3.09 2.02 -14.86
C ARG A 96 -1.68 1.83 -14.31
N THR A 97 -1.53 1.16 -13.18
CA THR A 97 -0.25 0.88 -12.56
C THR A 97 0.05 -0.61 -12.70
N TYR A 98 1.21 -0.93 -13.25
CA TYR A 98 1.67 -2.30 -13.42
C TYR A 98 3.18 -2.35 -13.40
N THR A 99 3.73 -3.48 -12.97
CA THR A 99 5.18 -3.68 -12.87
C THR A 99 5.76 -4.01 -14.25
N SER A 100 5.28 -5.08 -14.86
CA SER A 100 5.87 -5.60 -16.11
C SER A 100 4.92 -5.46 -17.31
N SER A 101 3.65 -5.78 -17.13
CA SER A 101 2.64 -5.78 -18.20
C SER A 101 1.28 -5.32 -17.69
N LYS A 102 0.43 -4.79 -18.57
CA LYS A 102 -0.93 -4.36 -18.19
C LYS A 102 -1.67 -5.52 -17.51
N GLY A 103 -2.16 -5.29 -16.29
CA GLY A 103 -2.81 -6.31 -15.46
C GLY A 103 -1.93 -6.87 -14.34
N ASP A 104 -0.61 -6.65 -14.38
CA ASP A 104 0.34 -7.02 -13.33
C ASP A 104 0.51 -5.88 -12.31
N CYS A 105 -0.60 -5.49 -11.67
CA CYS A 105 -0.58 -4.51 -10.59
C CYS A 105 -0.22 -5.18 -9.27
N TRP A 106 0.62 -4.54 -8.47
CA TRP A 106 0.98 -5.00 -7.13
C TRP A 106 -0.20 -5.00 -6.15
N LEU A 107 -1.23 -4.18 -6.40
CA LEU A 107 -2.41 -4.04 -5.55
C LEU A 107 -3.49 -5.04 -5.98
N SER A 108 -3.44 -6.26 -5.45
CA SER A 108 -4.47 -7.28 -5.72
C SER A 108 -5.83 -6.92 -5.10
N ASP A 109 -6.88 -7.59 -5.54
CA ASP A 109 -8.24 -7.41 -4.99
C ASP A 109 -8.34 -7.82 -3.52
N GLU A 110 -7.60 -8.84 -3.10
CA GLU A 110 -7.48 -9.26 -1.71
C GLU A 110 -6.81 -8.16 -0.88
N LEU A 111 -5.66 -7.64 -1.34
CA LEU A 111 -4.94 -6.60 -0.62
C LEU A 111 -5.76 -5.31 -0.53
N ALA A 112 -6.42 -4.91 -1.62
CA ALA A 112 -7.27 -3.73 -1.61
C ALA A 112 -8.46 -3.87 -0.64
N ARG A 113 -9.09 -5.04 -0.57
CA ARG A 113 -10.15 -5.33 0.42
C ARG A 113 -9.60 -5.28 1.85
N ALA A 114 -8.43 -5.86 2.08
CA ALA A 114 -7.78 -5.85 3.38
C ALA A 114 -7.44 -4.41 3.84
N TYR A 115 -6.90 -3.57 2.95
CA TYR A 115 -6.68 -2.14 3.23
C TYR A 115 -7.97 -1.40 3.54
N GLN A 116 -9.04 -1.65 2.77
CA GLN A 116 -10.33 -1.02 3.03
C GLN A 116 -10.87 -1.39 4.42
N ALA A 117 -10.69 -2.64 4.83
CA ALA A 117 -11.15 -3.13 6.12
C ALA A 117 -10.38 -2.54 7.32
N VAL A 118 -9.20 -1.92 7.11
CA VAL A 118 -8.43 -1.26 8.19
C VAL A 118 -9.25 -0.16 8.86
N SER A 119 -10.14 0.54 8.12
CA SER A 119 -10.98 1.58 8.69
C SER A 119 -12.00 1.08 9.73
N ASN A 120 -12.24 -0.24 9.77
CA ASN A 120 -13.16 -0.87 10.72
C ASN A 120 -12.43 -1.50 11.91
N VAL A 121 -11.10 -1.43 11.96
CA VAL A 121 -10.36 -1.99 13.10
C VAL A 121 -10.61 -1.09 14.32
N SER A 122 -10.93 -1.71 15.45
CA SER A 122 -11.14 -1.02 16.71
C SER A 122 -9.96 -0.10 17.04
N SER A 123 -10.24 1.04 17.65
CA SER A 123 -9.21 1.89 18.26
C SER A 123 -8.71 1.35 19.60
N GLU A 124 -9.42 0.38 20.18
CA GLU A 124 -9.02 -0.33 21.39
C GLU A 124 -8.11 -1.48 20.99
N TRP A 125 -6.83 -1.39 21.36
CA TRP A 125 -5.78 -2.35 21.09
C TRP A 125 -5.12 -2.80 22.38
#